data_AF-V5I6D7-F1
#
_entry.id   AF-V5I6D7-F1
#
_cell.length_a   1.000
_cell.length_b   1.000
_cell.length_c   1.000
_cell.angle_alpha   90.00
_cell.angle_beta   90.00
_cell.angle_gamma   90.00
#
_symmetry.space_group_name_H-M   'P 1'
#
loop_
_entity.id
_entity.type
_entity.pdbx_description
1 polymer ?
#
loop_
_entity_poly.entity_id
_entity_poly.type
_entity_poly.pdbx_seq_one_letter_code
_entity_poly.pdbx_strand_id
1 'polypeptide(L)'
;FLKHCSGNYGSNWQDHVQINVKILRCFTSWVSVGAIGLNDLVDNVVINRAFEMLNFKPEDEKQTIAGAFHEAATDCICTLLHCLEDNNNQLALENYLFHNIVNLEVPYHMSVANEDQGKSMDYCRLFTELAESFLEKIISNSTPKQMHYAVKILDLVLICVGHHDYEVAEITFNLWYVLSEELYQKNNKELT
;
A
#
# COMPACT_ATOMS: atom_id res chain seq x y z
N PHE A 1 21.82 -9.04 -6.79
CA PHE A 1 22.16 -7.71 -7.33
C PHE A 1 21.46 -6.59 -6.55
N LEU A 2 20.12 -6.46 -6.60
CA LEU A 2 19.42 -5.37 -5.91
C LEU A 2 19.64 -5.34 -4.38
N LYS A 3 19.68 -6.50 -3.70
CA LYS A 3 20.06 -6.59 -2.27
C LYS A 3 21.46 -6.02 -1.99
N HIS A 4 22.42 -6.23 -2.90
CA HIS A 4 23.78 -5.69 -2.79
C HIS A 4 23.83 -4.18 -3.07
N CYS A 5 23.08 -3.70 -4.07
CA CYS A 5 22.93 -2.25 -4.31
C CYS A 5 22.27 -1.55 -3.11
N SER A 6 21.22 -2.16 -2.54
CA SER A 6 20.54 -1.64 -1.35
C SER A 6 21.42 -1.70 -0.10
N GLY A 7 22.38 -2.62 -0.02
CA GLY A 7 23.38 -2.64 1.06
C GLY A 7 24.42 -1.53 0.91
N ASN A 8 24.93 -1.31 -0.30
CA ASN A 8 25.99 -0.31 -0.56
C ASN A 8 25.50 1.14 -0.49
N TYR A 9 24.24 1.40 -0.84
CA TYR A 9 23.61 2.72 -0.74
C TYR A 9 22.61 2.80 0.42
N GLY A 10 22.61 1.81 1.30
CA GLY A 10 21.61 1.62 2.35
C GLY A 10 21.83 2.45 3.61
N SER A 11 23.09 2.83 3.90
CA SER A 11 23.44 3.52 5.14
C SER A 11 23.09 5.01 5.17
N ASN A 12 22.85 5.65 4.02
CA ASN A 12 22.34 7.03 3.89
C ASN A 12 21.48 7.16 2.62
N TRP A 13 20.36 6.45 2.56
CA TRP A 13 19.51 6.45 1.35
C TRP A 13 18.98 7.86 0.99
N GLN A 14 18.91 8.77 1.98
CA GLN A 14 18.54 10.18 1.85
C GLN A 14 19.54 11.00 1.01
N ASP A 15 20.80 10.57 0.94
CA ASP A 15 21.85 11.23 0.15
C ASP A 15 21.85 10.75 -1.32
N HIS A 16 21.17 9.63 -1.60
CA HIS A 16 21.15 8.96 -2.90
C HIS A 16 19.73 8.66 -3.39
N VAL A 17 18.84 9.64 -3.27
CA VAL A 17 17.41 9.47 -3.59
C VAL A 17 17.17 8.93 -5.01
N GLN A 18 17.83 9.50 -6.02
CA GLN A 18 17.64 9.08 -7.42
C GLN A 18 18.07 7.63 -7.68
N ILE A 19 19.08 7.15 -6.96
CA ILE A 19 19.52 5.76 -7.06
C ILE A 19 18.48 4.85 -6.42
N ASN A 20 17.97 5.23 -5.24
CA ASN A 20 16.94 4.46 -4.53
C ASN A 20 15.62 4.38 -5.31
N VAL A 21 15.19 5.48 -5.94
CA VAL A 21 14.03 5.48 -6.87
C VAL A 21 14.23 4.48 -8.00
N LYS A 22 15.42 4.44 -8.60
CA LYS A 22 15.73 3.48 -9.67
C LYS A 22 15.77 2.03 -9.16
N ILE A 23 16.28 1.80 -7.94
CA ILE A 23 16.27 0.49 -7.30
C ILE A 23 14.83 0.02 -7.09
N LEU A 24 13.96 0.87 -6.53
CA LEU A 24 12.54 0.58 -6.33
C LEU A 24 11.86 0.28 -7.67
N ARG A 25 11.94 1.19 -8.65
CA ARG A 25 11.29 1.00 -9.97
C ARG A 25 11.77 -0.28 -10.67
N CYS A 26 13.06 -0.60 -10.58
CA CYS A 26 13.59 -1.84 -11.15
C CYS A 26 13.05 -3.08 -10.42
N PHE A 27 12.98 -3.03 -9.09
CA PHE A 27 12.40 -4.10 -8.28
C PHE A 27 10.92 -4.29 -8.60
N THR A 28 10.13 -3.21 -8.62
CA THR A 28 8.72 -3.19 -9.00
C THR A 28 8.51 -3.85 -10.37
N SER A 29 9.33 -3.49 -11.37
CA SER A 29 9.26 -4.07 -12.71
C SER A 29 9.59 -5.57 -12.75
N TRP A 30 10.48 -6.06 -11.86
CA TRP A 30 10.80 -7.49 -11.80
C TRP A 30 9.71 -8.30 -11.10
N VAL A 31 9.08 -7.71 -10.08
CA VAL A 31 7.93 -8.30 -9.40
C VAL A 31 6.75 -8.39 -10.36
N SER A 32 6.42 -7.33 -11.09
CA SER A 32 5.25 -7.29 -11.98
C SER A 32 5.29 -8.30 -13.12
N VAL A 33 6.49 -8.68 -13.59
CA VAL A 33 6.66 -9.70 -14.64
C VAL A 33 6.86 -11.12 -14.07
N GLY A 34 6.78 -11.30 -12.75
CA GLY A 34 6.98 -12.59 -12.09
C GLY A 34 8.43 -13.09 -12.12
N ALA A 35 9.41 -12.22 -12.38
CA ALA A 35 10.83 -12.61 -12.38
C ALA A 35 11.37 -12.87 -10.97
N ILE A 36 10.69 -12.37 -9.93
CA ILE A 36 10.97 -12.69 -8.53
C ILE A 36 9.76 -13.43 -7.95
N GLY A 37 9.99 -14.60 -7.38
CA GLY A 37 8.95 -15.35 -6.67
C GLY A 37 8.56 -14.66 -5.35
N LEU A 38 7.26 -14.58 -5.08
CA LEU A 38 6.73 -13.93 -3.87
C LEU A 38 7.18 -14.60 -2.57
N ASN A 39 7.49 -15.90 -2.60
CA ASN A 39 8.03 -16.65 -1.45
C ASN A 39 9.31 -16.03 -0.87
N ASP A 40 10.12 -15.39 -1.71
CA ASP A 40 11.43 -14.84 -1.33
C ASP A 40 11.37 -13.38 -0.84
N LEU A 41 10.15 -12.84 -0.70
CA LEU A 41 9.92 -11.41 -0.44
C LEU A 41 9.64 -11.06 1.02
N VAL A 42 9.35 -12.04 1.88
CA VAL A 42 9.26 -11.80 3.33
C VAL A 42 10.62 -11.31 3.83
N ASP A 43 10.63 -10.23 4.61
CA ASP A 43 11.83 -9.54 5.09
C ASP A 43 12.79 -9.04 3.98
N ASN A 44 12.27 -8.79 2.77
CA ASN A 44 13.09 -8.26 1.69
C ASN A 44 13.56 -6.84 2.00
N VAL A 45 14.87 -6.62 1.90
CA VAL A 45 15.50 -5.33 2.21
C VAL A 45 14.93 -4.18 1.38
N VAL A 46 14.49 -4.43 0.15
CA VAL A 46 13.91 -3.40 -0.74
C VAL A 46 12.50 -3.02 -0.29
N ILE A 47 11.71 -3.98 0.19
CA ILE A 47 10.36 -3.74 0.71
C ILE A 47 10.43 -3.00 2.05
N ASN A 48 11.30 -3.46 2.96
CA ASN A 48 11.60 -2.72 4.19
C ASN A 48 11.99 -1.27 3.90
N ARG A 49 12.80 -1.07 2.84
CA ARG A 49 13.22 0.26 2.41
C ARG A 49 12.10 1.11 1.83
N ALA A 50 11.16 0.51 1.10
CA ALA A 50 9.95 1.22 0.66
C ALA A 50 9.14 1.73 1.86
N PHE A 51 8.95 0.92 2.91
CA PHE A 51 8.24 1.36 4.10
C PHE A 51 8.99 2.44 4.91
N GLU A 52 10.32 2.35 5.01
CA GLU A 52 11.11 3.43 5.63
C GLU A 52 11.00 4.75 4.86
N MET A 53 10.91 4.68 3.53
CA MET A 53 10.71 5.84 2.68
C MET A 53 9.32 6.44 2.88
N LEU A 54 8.26 5.63 2.90
CA LEU A 54 6.90 6.10 3.19
C LEU A 54 6.87 6.85 4.54
N ASN A 55 7.50 6.30 5.58
CA ASN A 55 7.57 6.93 6.90
C ASN A 55 8.48 8.17 7.00
N PHE A 56 9.16 8.56 5.92
CA PHE A 56 10.14 9.64 5.98
C PHE A 56 9.53 11.04 6.03
N LYS A 57 10.00 11.81 7.00
CA LYS A 57 9.71 13.23 7.15
C LYS A 57 10.92 14.07 6.67
N PRO A 58 10.80 14.83 5.56
CA PRO A 58 11.85 15.75 5.16
C PRO A 58 11.93 16.94 6.12
N GLU A 59 13.15 17.34 6.50
CA GLU A 59 13.41 18.63 7.15
C GLU A 59 13.61 19.69 6.04
N ASP A 60 12.59 20.53 5.87
CA ASP A 60 12.47 21.87 5.26
C ASP A 60 13.03 22.22 3.86
N GLU A 61 13.90 21.44 3.19
CA GLU A 61 14.50 21.90 1.89
C GLU A 61 14.51 20.88 0.74
N LYS A 62 14.04 19.64 0.93
CA LYS A 62 14.08 18.56 -0.10
C LYS A 62 12.70 18.02 -0.52
N GLN A 63 11.64 18.83 -0.46
CA GLN A 63 10.25 18.38 -0.70
C GLN A 63 10.01 17.74 -2.08
N THR A 64 10.50 18.31 -3.19
CA THR A 64 10.26 17.76 -4.53
C THR A 64 10.95 16.40 -4.74
N ILE A 65 12.14 16.24 -4.18
CA ILE A 65 12.88 14.98 -4.19
C ILE A 65 12.20 13.96 -3.27
N ALA A 66 11.55 14.43 -2.20
CA ALA A 66 10.79 13.59 -1.28
C ALA A 66 9.52 12.99 -1.91
N GLY A 67 8.82 13.74 -2.75
CA GLY A 67 7.65 13.23 -3.47
C GLY A 67 8.00 12.07 -4.42
N ALA A 68 9.05 12.22 -5.23
CA ALA A 68 9.40 11.22 -6.26
C ALA A 68 9.78 9.84 -5.70
N PHE A 69 10.36 9.77 -4.50
CA PHE A 69 10.63 8.47 -3.87
C PHE A 69 9.41 7.93 -3.13
N HIS A 70 8.56 8.80 -2.58
CA HIS A 70 7.33 8.40 -1.93
C HIS A 70 6.40 7.73 -2.95
N GLU A 71 6.22 8.35 -4.12
CA GLU A 71 5.50 7.78 -5.27
C GLU A 71 6.10 6.43 -5.69
N ALA A 72 7.42 6.34 -5.85
CA ALA A 72 8.08 5.08 -6.25
C ALA A 72 7.93 3.96 -5.21
N ALA A 73 7.88 4.29 -3.92
CA ALA A 73 7.61 3.35 -2.84
C ALA A 73 6.15 2.90 -2.88
N THR A 74 5.21 3.84 -3.06
CA THR A 74 3.78 3.56 -3.23
C THR A 74 3.53 2.61 -4.38
N ASP A 75 4.05 2.91 -5.58
CA ASP A 75 3.89 2.06 -6.76
C ASP A 75 4.47 0.64 -6.53
N CYS A 76 5.60 0.54 -5.82
CA CYS A 76 6.19 -0.74 -5.46
C CYS A 76 5.26 -1.57 -4.58
N ILE A 77 4.67 -0.98 -3.54
CA ILE A 77 3.80 -1.69 -2.61
C ILE A 77 2.46 -2.03 -3.27
N CYS A 78 1.85 -1.11 -4.05
CA CYS A 78 0.64 -1.40 -4.82
C CYS A 78 0.85 -2.58 -5.79
N THR A 79 1.97 -2.60 -6.51
CA THR A 79 2.30 -3.71 -7.42
C THR A 79 2.44 -5.05 -6.68
N LEU A 80 2.99 -5.04 -5.47
CA LEU A 80 3.08 -6.24 -4.64
C LEU A 80 1.71 -6.74 -4.19
N LEU A 81 0.78 -5.84 -3.87
CA LEU A 81 -0.60 -6.17 -3.51
C LEU A 81 -1.34 -6.80 -4.70
N HIS A 82 -1.23 -6.21 -5.91
CA HIS A 82 -1.78 -6.82 -7.13
C HIS A 82 -1.23 -8.23 -7.39
N CYS A 83 0.08 -8.43 -7.23
CA CYS A 83 0.69 -9.74 -7.44
C CYS A 83 0.22 -10.78 -6.39
N LEU A 84 -0.16 -10.34 -5.19
CA LEU A 84 -0.67 -11.21 -4.12
C LEU A 84 -2.13 -11.61 -4.35
N GLU A 85 -2.94 -10.69 -4.87
CA GLU A 85 -4.33 -10.98 -5.25
C GLU A 85 -4.38 -12.14 -6.25
N ASP A 86 -3.52 -12.12 -7.27
CA ASP A 86 -3.39 -13.21 -8.25
C ASP A 86 -2.82 -14.52 -7.65
N ASN A 87 -2.08 -14.43 -6.54
CA ASN A 87 -1.33 -15.55 -5.96
C ASN A 87 -1.58 -15.69 -4.44
N ASN A 88 -2.79 -16.16 -4.13
CA ASN A 88 -3.37 -16.26 -2.77
C ASN A 88 -2.70 -17.29 -1.82
N ASN A 89 -1.45 -17.68 -2.07
CA ASN A 89 -0.73 -18.69 -1.28
C ASN A 89 0.34 -18.10 -0.33
N GLN A 90 0.46 -16.78 -0.24
CA GLN A 90 1.58 -16.09 0.43
C GLN A 90 1.15 -15.37 1.72
N LEU A 91 0.54 -16.10 2.66
CA LEU A 91 0.02 -15.54 3.91
C LEU A 91 1.05 -14.75 4.73
N ALA A 92 2.33 -15.15 4.71
CA ALA A 92 3.37 -14.45 5.46
C ALA A 92 3.65 -13.03 4.89
N LEU A 93 3.77 -12.91 3.57
CA LEU A 93 3.97 -11.63 2.91
C LEU A 93 2.73 -10.74 3.02
N GLU A 94 1.55 -11.34 2.85
CA GLU A 94 0.26 -10.67 3.02
C GLU A 94 0.11 -10.04 4.41
N ASN A 95 0.34 -10.82 5.47
CA ASN A 95 0.29 -10.32 6.84
C ASN A 95 1.34 -9.23 7.06
N TYR A 96 2.54 -9.40 6.52
CA TYR A 96 3.60 -8.40 6.65
C TYR A 96 3.20 -7.06 5.99
N LEU A 97 2.66 -7.08 4.77
CA LEU A 97 2.19 -5.87 4.09
C LEU A 97 1.02 -5.23 4.83
N PHE A 98 0.04 -6.03 5.27
CA PHE A 98 -1.11 -5.55 6.03
C PHE A 98 -0.67 -4.78 7.28
N HIS A 99 0.19 -5.36 8.11
CA HIS A 99 0.63 -4.70 9.34
C HIS A 99 1.41 -3.41 9.07
N ASN A 100 2.29 -3.40 8.06
CA ASN A 100 3.09 -2.22 7.75
C ASN A 100 2.25 -1.08 7.16
N ILE A 101 1.28 -1.40 6.28
CA ILE A 101 0.40 -0.39 5.69
C ILE A 101 -0.55 0.19 6.75
N VAL A 102 -1.12 -0.63 7.64
CA VAL A 102 -1.98 -0.13 8.73
C VAL A 102 -1.23 0.84 9.64
N ASN A 103 0.07 0.61 9.86
CA ASN A 103 0.91 1.52 10.65
C ASN A 103 1.18 2.88 9.97
N LEU A 104 0.79 3.08 8.71
CA LEU A 104 0.93 4.36 7.99
C LEU A 104 -0.18 5.37 8.30
N GLU A 105 -1.15 5.03 9.17
CA GLU A 105 -2.20 5.96 9.62
C GLU A 105 -1.62 7.27 10.20
N VAL A 106 -0.63 7.16 11.09
CA VAL A 106 0.02 8.34 11.70
C VAL A 106 0.77 9.17 10.64
N PRO A 107 1.63 8.57 9.78
CA PRO A 107 2.23 9.29 8.65
C PRO A 107 1.22 9.98 7.72
N TYR A 108 0.06 9.38 7.45
CA TYR A 108 -1.02 10.01 6.70
C TYR A 108 -1.56 11.25 7.40
N HIS A 109 -1.90 11.18 8.69
CA HIS A 109 -2.36 12.36 9.42
C HIS A 109 -1.32 13.49 9.43
N MET A 110 -0.04 13.13 9.46
CA MET A 110 1.04 14.10 9.33
C MET A 110 1.09 14.72 7.93
N SER A 111 0.85 13.98 6.84
CA SER A 111 0.80 14.58 5.49
C SER A 111 -0.37 15.56 5.37
N VAL A 112 -1.53 15.21 5.91
CA VAL A 112 -2.71 16.10 5.95
C VAL A 112 -2.41 17.37 6.75
N ALA A 113 -1.82 17.25 7.94
CA ALA A 113 -1.50 18.40 8.79
C ALA A 113 -0.43 19.33 8.19
N ASN A 114 0.44 18.80 7.32
CA ASN A 114 1.47 19.58 6.62
C ASN A 114 1.04 20.04 5.23
N GLU A 115 -0.23 19.85 4.84
CA GLU A 115 -0.74 20.18 3.50
C GLU A 115 0.05 19.51 2.36
N ASP A 116 0.64 18.34 2.62
CA ASP A 116 1.37 17.54 1.62
C ASP A 116 0.38 16.64 0.86
N GLN A 117 -0.35 17.25 -0.08
CA GLN A 117 -1.39 16.59 -0.86
C GLN A 117 -0.86 15.36 -1.63
N GLY A 118 0.35 15.45 -2.19
CA GLY A 118 0.96 14.34 -2.93
C GLY A 118 1.10 13.09 -2.08
N LYS A 119 1.63 13.23 -0.85
CA LYS A 119 1.71 12.10 0.09
C LYS A 119 0.34 11.62 0.56
N SER A 120 -0.59 12.53 0.84
CA SER A 120 -1.95 12.15 1.25
C SER A 120 -2.65 11.30 0.18
N MET A 121 -2.49 11.63 -1.10
CA MET A 121 -2.98 10.83 -2.22
C MET A 121 -2.27 9.47 -2.31
N ASP A 122 -0.95 9.44 -2.18
CA ASP A 122 -0.18 8.19 -2.19
C ASP A 122 -0.59 7.22 -1.07
N TYR A 123 -0.80 7.72 0.15
CA TYR A 123 -1.34 6.91 1.25
C TYR A 123 -2.76 6.43 0.98
N CYS A 124 -3.62 7.29 0.44
CA CYS A 124 -4.97 6.91 0.05
C CYS A 124 -4.96 5.78 -0.99
N ARG A 125 -4.05 5.83 -1.97
CA ARG A 125 -3.83 4.75 -2.94
C ARG A 125 -3.43 3.45 -2.23
N LEU A 126 -2.49 3.49 -1.29
CA LEU A 126 -2.07 2.30 -0.53
C LEU A 126 -3.20 1.68 0.28
N PHE A 127 -3.99 2.49 0.99
CA PHE A 127 -5.11 1.99 1.80
C PHE A 127 -6.22 1.42 0.93
N THR A 128 -6.52 2.07 -0.19
CA THR A 128 -7.53 1.60 -1.15
C THR A 128 -7.09 0.28 -1.78
N GLU A 129 -5.84 0.21 -2.26
CA GLU A 129 -5.29 -1.00 -2.88
C GLU A 129 -5.25 -2.18 -1.90
N LEU A 130 -4.87 -1.94 -0.65
CA LEU A 130 -4.89 -2.98 0.38
C LEU A 130 -6.32 -3.46 0.65
N ALA A 131 -7.29 -2.55 0.67
CA ALA A 131 -8.70 -2.92 0.87
C ALA A 131 -9.24 -3.74 -0.30
N GLU A 132 -8.94 -3.35 -1.55
CA GLU A 132 -9.34 -4.07 -2.77
C GLU A 132 -8.73 -5.48 -2.79
N SER A 133 -7.42 -5.61 -2.54
CA SER A 133 -6.73 -6.91 -2.50
C SER A 133 -7.27 -7.88 -1.43
N PHE A 134 -7.90 -7.37 -0.36
CA PHE A 134 -8.47 -8.19 0.72
C PHE A 134 -9.99 -8.31 0.64
N LEU A 135 -10.63 -7.68 -0.35
CA LEU A 135 -12.08 -7.54 -0.41
C LEU A 135 -12.78 -8.90 -0.44
N GLU A 136 -12.32 -9.82 -1.28
CA GLU A 136 -12.87 -11.17 -1.37
C GLU A 136 -12.80 -11.87 -0.01
N LYS A 137 -11.66 -11.80 0.68
CA LYS A 137 -11.45 -12.43 2.00
C LYS A 137 -12.33 -11.80 3.07
N ILE A 138 -12.50 -10.48 3.03
CA ILE A 138 -13.39 -9.76 3.94
C ILE A 138 -14.81 -10.27 3.75
N ILE A 139 -15.30 -10.39 2.51
CA ILE A 139 -16.68 -10.77 2.22
C ILE A 139 -16.90 -12.27 2.46
N SER A 140 -15.97 -13.13 2.07
CA SER A 140 -16.09 -14.58 2.19
C SER A 140 -16.00 -15.06 3.64
N ASN A 141 -15.08 -14.46 4.42
CA ASN A 141 -14.74 -14.93 5.77
C ASN A 141 -15.42 -14.12 6.89
N SER A 142 -16.18 -13.07 6.55
CA SER A 142 -17.02 -12.39 7.53
C SER A 142 -18.36 -13.11 7.71
N THR A 143 -18.71 -13.35 8.96
CA THR A 143 -20.01 -13.88 9.37
C THR A 143 -20.74 -12.84 10.22
N PRO A 144 -22.08 -12.93 10.38
CA PRO A 144 -22.83 -12.00 11.23
C PRO A 144 -22.35 -11.92 12.69
N LYS A 145 -21.60 -12.92 13.17
CA LYS A 145 -21.07 -12.98 14.54
C LYS A 145 -19.60 -12.59 14.65
N GLN A 146 -18.86 -12.61 13.55
CA GLN A 146 -17.43 -12.34 13.53
C GLN A 146 -17.01 -11.79 12.17
N MET A 147 -16.52 -10.56 12.17
CA MET A 147 -15.94 -9.92 10.99
C MET A 147 -14.49 -10.35 10.80
N HIS A 148 -14.05 -10.42 9.55
CA HIS A 148 -12.65 -10.66 9.21
C HIS A 148 -11.76 -9.53 9.75
N TYR A 149 -10.55 -9.85 10.22
CA TYR A 149 -9.66 -8.85 10.83
C TYR A 149 -9.32 -7.70 9.88
N ALA A 150 -9.25 -8.00 8.57
CA ALA A 150 -8.91 -7.02 7.55
C ALA A 150 -9.98 -5.95 7.35
N VAL A 151 -11.21 -6.11 7.87
CA VAL A 151 -12.26 -5.07 7.80
C VAL A 151 -11.79 -3.72 8.33
N LYS A 152 -10.85 -3.72 9.29
CA LYS A 152 -10.23 -2.49 9.82
C LYS A 152 -9.56 -1.62 8.76
N ILE A 153 -9.17 -2.16 7.61
CA ILE A 153 -8.61 -1.35 6.52
C ILE A 153 -9.63 -0.34 5.99
N LEU A 154 -10.93 -0.67 6.04
CA LEU A 154 -12.00 0.23 5.62
C LEU A 154 -12.07 1.46 6.51
N ASP A 155 -11.67 1.37 7.78
CA ASP A 155 -11.60 2.54 8.66
C ASP A 155 -10.53 3.55 8.16
N LEU A 156 -9.39 3.06 7.66
CA LEU A 156 -8.35 3.91 7.06
C LEU A 156 -8.82 4.54 5.74
N VAL A 157 -9.54 3.78 4.91
CA VAL A 157 -10.14 4.34 3.68
C VAL A 157 -11.19 5.41 4.04
N LEU A 158 -12.02 5.20 5.07
CA LEU A 158 -12.99 6.18 5.53
C LEU A 158 -12.32 7.46 6.06
N ILE A 159 -11.15 7.34 6.71
CA ILE A 159 -10.32 8.48 7.09
C ILE A 159 -9.90 9.28 5.84
N CYS A 160 -9.58 8.63 4.72
CA CYS A 160 -9.29 9.30 3.44
C CYS A 160 -10.51 9.96 2.81
N VAL A 161 -11.70 9.35 2.92
CA VAL A 161 -12.97 9.96 2.47
C VAL A 161 -13.27 11.25 3.24
N GLY A 162 -12.87 11.32 4.52
CA GLY A 162 -13.01 12.52 5.35
C GLY A 162 -11.99 13.64 5.05
N HIS A 163 -11.10 13.46 4.07
CA HIS A 163 -10.15 14.48 3.67
C HIS A 163 -10.88 15.73 3.11
N HIS A 164 -10.31 16.91 3.33
CA HIS A 164 -10.93 18.18 2.92
C HIS A 164 -10.90 18.38 1.40
N ASP A 165 -9.92 17.76 0.74
CA ASP A 165 -9.81 17.72 -0.72
C ASP A 165 -10.53 16.48 -1.29
N TYR A 166 -11.43 16.72 -2.25
CA TYR A 166 -12.21 15.69 -2.90
C TYR A 166 -11.36 14.74 -3.76
N GLU A 167 -10.21 15.19 -4.26
CA GLU A 167 -9.32 14.38 -5.11
C GLU A 167 -8.77 13.17 -4.33
N VAL A 168 -8.59 13.31 -3.02
CA VAL A 168 -8.18 12.19 -2.15
C VAL A 168 -9.33 11.19 -1.98
N ALA A 169 -10.57 11.67 -1.80
CA ALA A 169 -11.73 10.80 -1.65
C ALA A 169 -12.07 10.05 -2.97
N GLU A 170 -11.86 10.69 -4.12
CA GLU A 170 -12.11 10.13 -5.45
C GLU A 170 -11.36 8.81 -5.70
N ILE A 171 -10.12 8.70 -5.18
CA ILE A 171 -9.30 7.48 -5.27
C ILE A 171 -10.04 6.25 -4.73
N THR A 172 -10.91 6.43 -3.73
CA THR A 172 -11.59 5.33 -3.03
C THR A 172 -12.87 4.86 -3.73
N PHE A 173 -13.34 5.54 -4.78
CA PHE A 173 -14.68 5.32 -5.34
C PHE A 173 -14.86 3.92 -5.93
N ASN A 174 -13.83 3.38 -6.59
CA ASN A 174 -13.88 2.04 -7.18
C ASN A 174 -14.11 0.97 -6.12
N LEU A 175 -13.35 1.00 -5.02
CA LEU A 175 -13.51 0.09 -3.88
C LEU A 175 -14.94 0.08 -3.36
N TRP A 176 -15.55 1.25 -3.12
CA TRP A 176 -16.91 1.33 -2.59
C TRP A 176 -17.95 0.78 -3.57
N TYR A 177 -17.75 1.03 -4.87
CA TYR A 177 -18.59 0.47 -5.91
C TYR A 177 -18.50 -1.07 -5.93
N VAL A 178 -17.30 -1.64 -5.99
CA VAL A 178 -17.09 -3.10 -6.02
C VAL A 178 -17.61 -3.76 -4.75
N LEU A 179 -17.34 -3.19 -3.58
CA LEU A 179 -17.89 -3.69 -2.30
C LEU A 179 -19.42 -3.76 -2.32
N SER A 180 -20.08 -2.73 -2.85
CA SER A 180 -21.55 -2.70 -2.91
C SER A 180 -22.12 -3.78 -3.82
N GLU A 181 -21.50 -4.01 -4.97
CA GLU A 181 -21.89 -5.06 -5.93
C GLU A 181 -21.72 -6.46 -5.33
N GLU A 182 -20.57 -6.74 -4.72
CA GLU A 182 -20.28 -8.05 -4.12
C GLU A 182 -21.23 -8.38 -2.96
N LEU A 183 -21.53 -7.40 -2.10
CA LEU A 183 -22.50 -7.57 -1.01
C LEU A 183 -23.92 -7.82 -1.54
N TYR A 184 -24.33 -7.08 -2.57
CA TYR A 184 -25.64 -7.27 -3.21
C TYR A 184 -25.78 -8.68 -3.79
N GLN A 185 -24.75 -9.16 -4.51
CA GLN A 185 -24.74 -10.50 -5.08
C GLN A 185 -24.77 -11.59 -4.01
N LYS A 186 -24.01 -11.44 -2.91
CA LYS A 186 -24.01 -12.41 -1.81
C LYS A 186 -25.38 -12.52 -1.13
N ASN A 187 -26.03 -11.39 -0.86
CA ASN A 187 -27.36 -11.37 -0.24
C ASN A 187 -28.41 -12.07 -1.12
N ASN A 188 -28.38 -11.83 -2.43
CA ASN A 188 -29.28 -12.52 -3.37
C ASN A 188 -29.07 -14.05 -3.37
N LYS A 189 -27.82 -14.51 -3.24
CA LYS A 189 -27.51 -15.95 -3.13
C LYS A 189 -28.02 -16.57 -1.82
N GLU A 190 -28.05 -15.84 -0.71
CA GLU A 190 -28.61 -16.34 0.56
C GLU A 190 -30.15 -16.42 0.55
N LEU A 191 -30.81 -15.68 -0.34
CA LEU A 191 -32.26 -15.63 -0.49
C LEU A 191 -32.84 -16.66 -1.49
N THR A 192 -32.00 -17.38 -2.24
CA THR A 192 -32.40 -18.38 -3.25
C THR A 192 -32.01 -19.80 -2.84
#